data_AF-A0A7G7MIK3-F1
#
_entry.id   AF-A0A7G7MIK3-F1
#
_cell.length_a   1.000
_cell.length_b   1.000
_cell.length_c   1.000
_cell.angle_alpha   90.00
_cell.angle_beta   90.00
_cell.angle_gamma   90.00
#
_symmetry.space_group_name_H-M   'P 1'
#
loop_
_entity.id
_entity.type
_entity.pdbx_description
1 polymer ?
#
loop_
_entity_poly.entity_id
_entity_poly.type
_entity_poly.pdbx_seq_one_letter_code
_entity_poly.pdbx_strand_id
1 'polypeptide(L)'
;MAAAETGADGWTEVARHQRWADADHADFYSIAGDALATVHALEDLAEILAGQVAAYGQGRAVYDDSHVIDPAVRLVDAVAQLRAAYAALRQASPAVNEFWSAIGHIGVRHTPTRDVPRLNGAADGEAAS
;
A
#
# COMPACT_ATOMS: atom_id res chain seq x y z
N MET A 1 16.70 -8.29 4.09
CA MET A 1 16.31 -7.18 4.98
C MET A 1 16.19 -5.87 4.23
N ALA A 2 17.21 -5.44 3.46
CA ALA A 2 17.16 -4.19 2.69
C ALA A 2 15.89 -3.94 1.84
N ALA A 3 15.32 -4.98 1.20
CA ALA A 3 14.08 -4.84 0.42
C ALA A 3 12.84 -4.54 1.29
N ALA A 4 12.76 -5.11 2.49
CA ALA A 4 11.66 -4.87 3.42
C ALA A 4 11.74 -3.46 4.03
N GLU A 5 12.95 -3.01 4.36
CA GLU A 5 13.22 -1.63 4.79
C GLU A 5 12.82 -0.62 3.70
N THR A 6 13.21 -0.88 2.45
CA THR A 6 12.81 -0.05 1.30
C THR A 6 11.29 0.03 1.14
N GLY A 7 10.57 -1.08 1.37
CA GLY A 7 9.12 -1.10 1.33
C GLY A 7 8.48 -0.24 2.44
N ALA A 8 8.96 -0.35 3.67
CA ALA A 8 8.45 0.43 4.80
C ALA A 8 8.73 1.93 4.64
N ASP A 9 9.93 2.29 4.17
CA ASP A 9 10.30 3.67 3.85
C ASP A 9 9.43 4.22 2.71
N GLY A 10 9.15 3.42 1.68
CA GLY A 10 8.25 3.77 0.59
C GLY A 10 6.84 4.12 1.05
N TRP A 11 6.23 3.29 1.92
CA TRP A 11 4.91 3.58 2.49
C TRP A 11 4.92 4.82 3.39
N THR A 12 6.00 5.03 4.15
CA THR A 12 6.19 6.25 4.95
C THR A 12 6.27 7.49 4.06
N GLU A 13 6.94 7.39 2.92
CA GLU A 13 7.05 8.45 1.92
C GLU A 13 5.70 8.78 1.30
N VAL A 14 4.94 7.77 0.87
CA VAL A 14 3.58 7.93 0.33
C VAL A 14 2.70 8.68 1.32
N ALA A 15 2.69 8.27 2.60
CA ALA A 15 1.91 8.94 3.64
C ALA A 15 2.35 10.40 3.85
N ARG A 16 3.65 10.69 3.76
CA ARG A 16 4.17 12.06 3.87
C ARG A 16 3.73 12.93 2.69
N HIS A 17 3.80 12.42 1.47
CA HIS A 17 3.37 13.13 0.27
C HIS A 17 1.86 13.39 0.28
N GLN A 18 1.05 12.38 0.58
CA GLN A 18 -0.41 12.49 0.57
C GLN A 18 -0.97 13.43 1.65
N ARG A 19 -0.19 13.77 2.69
CA ARG A 19 -0.60 14.76 3.70
C ARG A 19 -0.85 16.16 3.11
N TRP A 20 -0.19 16.48 2.00
CA TRP A 20 -0.22 17.82 1.40
C TRP A 20 -0.60 17.81 -0.08
N ALA A 21 -0.88 16.63 -0.66
CA ALA A 21 -1.30 16.50 -2.04
C ALA A 21 -2.75 16.99 -2.20
N ASP A 22 -3.05 17.55 -3.38
CA ASP A 22 -4.44 17.73 -3.79
C ASP A 22 -5.07 16.36 -4.05
N ALA A 23 -6.37 16.23 -3.76
CA ALA A 23 -7.09 14.99 -3.98
C ALA A 23 -7.13 14.63 -5.47
N ASP A 24 -6.42 13.56 -5.84
CA ASP A 24 -6.39 13.04 -7.21
C ASP A 24 -6.88 11.59 -7.26
N HIS A 25 -7.74 11.32 -8.25
CA HIS A 25 -8.35 10.02 -8.40
C HIS A 25 -7.35 8.93 -8.83
N ALA A 26 -6.39 9.26 -9.69
CA ALA A 26 -5.39 8.31 -10.14
C ALA A 26 -4.44 7.92 -8.99
N ASP A 27 -4.12 8.88 -8.12
CA ASP A 27 -3.38 8.63 -6.88
C ASP A 27 -4.14 7.69 -5.95
N PHE A 28 -5.42 7.95 -5.68
CA PHE A 28 -6.23 7.08 -4.82
C PHE A 28 -6.33 5.66 -5.38
N TYR A 29 -6.55 5.51 -6.69
CA TYR A 29 -6.63 4.21 -7.33
C TYR A 29 -5.31 3.43 -7.23
N SER A 30 -4.19 4.10 -7.48
CA SER A 30 -2.86 3.49 -7.45
C SER A 30 -2.48 3.07 -6.01
N ILE A 31 -2.62 3.99 -5.05
CA ILE A 31 -2.31 3.72 -3.63
C ILE A 31 -3.18 2.60 -3.07
N ALA A 32 -4.47 2.56 -3.42
CA ALA A 32 -5.38 1.50 -2.99
C ALA A 32 -4.96 0.12 -3.53
N GLY A 33 -4.57 0.05 -4.81
CA GLY A 33 -4.06 -1.17 -5.43
C GLY A 33 -2.77 -1.66 -4.76
N ASP A 34 -1.81 -0.76 -4.53
CA ASP A 34 -0.55 -1.07 -3.86
C ASP A 34 -0.76 -1.50 -2.41
N ALA A 35 -1.72 -0.89 -1.70
CA ALA A 35 -2.05 -1.25 -0.33
C ALA A 35 -2.64 -2.66 -0.25
N LEU A 36 -3.55 -3.01 -1.17
CA LEU A 36 -4.11 -4.35 -1.26
C LEU A 36 -3.02 -5.39 -1.54
N ALA A 37 -2.15 -5.13 -2.51
CA ALA A 37 -1.02 -6.01 -2.82
C ALA A 37 -0.08 -6.18 -1.62
N THR A 38 0.17 -5.12 -0.86
CA THR A 38 0.99 -5.16 0.35
C THR A 38 0.35 -6.00 1.45
N VAL A 39 -0.97 -5.88 1.67
CA VAL A 39 -1.69 -6.70 2.66
C VAL A 39 -1.58 -8.18 2.31
N HIS A 40 -1.77 -8.56 1.04
CA HIS A 40 -1.61 -9.95 0.60
C HIS A 40 -0.17 -10.46 0.77
N ALA A 41 0.83 -9.65 0.43
CA ALA A 41 2.23 -10.03 0.63
C ALA A 41 2.57 -10.26 2.12
N LEU A 42 2.00 -9.45 3.01
CA LEU A 42 2.17 -9.62 4.46
C LEU A 42 1.42 -10.84 5.00
N GLU A 43 0.24 -11.17 4.44
CA GLU A 43 -0.51 -12.40 4.76
C GLU A 43 0.36 -13.63 4.44
N ASP A 44 0.85 -13.73 3.20
CA ASP A 44 1.69 -14.85 2.75
C ASP A 44 2.96 -14.97 3.62
N LEU A 45 3.62 -13.83 3.90
CA LEU A 45 4.83 -13.82 4.72
C LEU A 45 4.55 -14.28 6.16
N ALA A 46 3.45 -13.85 6.77
CA ALA A 46 3.09 -14.26 8.13
C ALA A 46 2.87 -15.79 8.22
N GLU A 47 2.21 -16.38 7.21
CA GLU A 47 2.02 -17.83 7.13
C GLU A 47 3.35 -18.58 6.96
N ILE A 48 4.22 -18.12 6.04
CA ILE A 48 5.55 -18.70 5.81
C ILE A 48 6.39 -18.65 7.09
N LEU A 49 6.44 -17.50 7.75
CA LEU A 49 7.22 -17.32 8.97
C LEU A 49 6.68 -18.20 10.10
N ALA A 50 5.36 -18.35 10.25
CA ALA A 50 4.78 -19.23 11.26
C ALA A 50 5.25 -20.69 11.09
N GLY A 51 5.32 -21.17 9.86
CA GLY A 51 5.87 -22.50 9.54
C GLY A 51 7.36 -22.61 9.86
N GLN A 52 8.16 -21.61 9.46
CA GLN A 52 9.60 -21.58 9.71
C GLN A 52 9.93 -21.54 11.22
N VAL A 53 9.22 -20.73 12.00
CA VAL A 53 9.42 -20.61 13.45
C VAL A 53 9.02 -21.89 14.17
N ALA A 54 7.91 -22.53 13.76
CA ALA A 54 7.48 -23.80 14.35
C ALA A 54 8.52 -24.93 14.16
N ALA A 55 9.27 -24.90 13.06
CA ALA A 55 10.34 -25.86 12.78
C ALA A 55 11.69 -25.44 13.38
N TYR A 56 11.85 -24.20 13.85
CA TYR A 56 13.16 -23.62 14.13
C TYR A 56 13.96 -24.37 15.21
N GLY A 57 13.31 -24.84 16.27
CA GLY A 57 13.96 -25.59 17.35
C GLY A 57 14.29 -27.05 17.00
N GLN A 58 13.78 -27.57 15.87
CA GLN A 58 13.96 -28.98 15.53
C GLN A 58 15.42 -29.26 15.14
N GLY A 59 16.08 -30.12 15.92
CA GLY A 59 17.48 -30.50 15.67
C GLY A 59 18.49 -29.41 15.99
N ARG A 60 18.11 -28.35 16.74
CA ARG A 60 19.00 -27.25 17.12
C ARG A 60 19.06 -27.08 18.63
N ALA A 61 20.25 -26.77 19.15
CA ALA A 61 20.42 -26.30 20.52
C ALA A 61 20.12 -24.79 20.54
N VAL A 62 18.94 -24.43 21.02
CA VAL A 62 18.51 -23.04 21.21
C VAL A 62 18.52 -22.68 22.68
N TYR A 63 18.75 -21.40 22.99
CA TYR A 63 18.68 -20.86 24.34
C TYR A 63 17.95 -19.52 24.32
N ASP A 64 17.45 -19.11 25.48
CA ASP A 64 16.81 -17.83 25.72
C ASP A 64 17.86 -16.90 26.30
N ASP A 65 18.06 -15.72 25.72
CA ASP A 65 19.09 -14.77 26.18
C ASP A 65 18.83 -14.28 27.62
N SER A 66 17.57 -14.26 28.06
CA SER A 66 17.28 -13.96 29.47
C SER A 66 17.59 -15.14 30.40
N HIS A 67 17.77 -16.35 29.86
CA HIS A 67 17.90 -17.61 30.60
C HIS A 67 16.77 -17.87 31.61
N VAL A 68 15.62 -17.22 31.43
CA VAL A 68 14.45 -17.34 32.33
C VAL A 68 13.39 -18.25 31.72
N ILE A 69 13.19 -18.16 30.40
CA ILE A 69 12.08 -18.84 29.73
C ILE A 69 12.63 -19.98 28.88
N ASP A 70 11.96 -21.13 28.89
CA ASP A 70 12.26 -22.21 27.95
C ASP A 70 12.12 -21.68 26.49
N PRO A 71 13.18 -21.78 25.66
CA PRO A 71 13.12 -21.38 24.26
C PRO A 71 11.96 -22.01 23.48
N ALA A 72 11.59 -23.25 23.82
CA ALA A 72 10.47 -23.93 23.16
C ALA A 72 9.14 -23.20 23.41
N VAL A 73 8.93 -22.69 24.63
CA VAL A 73 7.75 -21.89 24.98
C VAL A 73 7.73 -20.58 24.18
N ARG A 74 8.87 -19.88 24.08
CA ARG A 74 8.95 -18.65 23.28
C ARG A 74 8.65 -18.88 21.80
N LEU A 75 9.12 -20.00 21.23
CA LEU A 75 8.84 -20.34 19.83
C LEU A 75 7.35 -20.62 19.61
N VAL A 76 6.69 -21.32 20.55
CA VAL A 76 5.24 -21.55 20.50
C VAL A 76 4.48 -20.22 20.56
N ASP A 77 4.86 -19.32 21.46
CA ASP A 77 4.24 -18.00 21.57
C ASP A 77 4.44 -17.17 20.29
N ALA A 78 5.66 -17.18 19.72
CA ALA A 78 5.95 -16.49 18.47
C ALA A 78 5.09 -17.01 17.29
N VAL A 79 4.89 -18.32 17.19
CA VAL A 79 3.99 -18.93 16.19
C VAL A 79 2.55 -18.47 16.41
N ALA A 80 2.08 -18.42 17.66
CA ALA A 80 0.74 -17.94 17.98
C ALA A 80 0.55 -16.47 17.56
N GLN A 81 1.54 -15.60 17.82
CA GLN A 81 1.50 -14.20 17.41
C GLN A 81 1.50 -14.04 15.88
N LEU A 82 2.32 -14.80 15.14
CA LEU A 82 2.31 -14.76 13.68
C LEU A 82 0.97 -15.22 13.09
N ARG A 83 0.35 -16.25 13.66
CA ARG A 83 -1.00 -16.70 13.25
C ARG A 83 -2.07 -15.67 13.56
N ALA A 84 -1.96 -14.96 14.68
CA ALA A 84 -2.86 -13.86 15.02
C ALA A 84 -2.71 -12.69 14.02
N ALA A 85 -1.47 -12.34 13.65
CA ALA A 85 -1.20 -11.32 12.64
C ALA A 85 -1.77 -11.71 11.26
N TYR A 86 -1.56 -12.96 10.83
CA TYR A 86 -2.17 -13.51 9.61
C TYR A 86 -3.70 -13.36 9.62
N ALA A 87 -4.35 -13.77 10.72
CA ALA A 87 -5.80 -13.67 10.84
C ALA A 87 -6.30 -12.21 10.79
N ALA A 88 -5.57 -11.28 11.39
CA ALA A 88 -5.91 -9.85 11.34
C ALA A 88 -5.78 -9.27 9.92
N LEU A 89 -4.72 -9.64 9.19
CA LEU A 89 -4.52 -9.22 7.79
C LEU A 89 -5.64 -9.74 6.88
N ARG A 90 -6.04 -11.01 7.06
CA ARG A 90 -7.19 -11.59 6.35
C ARG A 90 -8.50 -10.87 6.63
N GLN A 91 -8.69 -10.38 7.84
CA GLN A 91 -9.88 -9.60 8.19
C GLN A 91 -9.84 -8.18 7.60
N ALA A 92 -8.65 -7.60 7.43
CA ALA A 92 -8.47 -6.27 6.85
C ALA A 92 -8.58 -6.27 5.31
N SER A 93 -8.15 -7.34 4.63
CA SER A 93 -8.13 -7.44 3.16
C SER A 93 -9.47 -7.09 2.49
N PRO A 94 -10.65 -7.58 2.95
CA PRO A 94 -11.94 -7.18 2.39
C PRO A 94 -12.18 -5.67 2.40
N ALA A 95 -11.84 -4.97 3.49
CA ALA A 95 -12.07 -3.53 3.60
C ALA A 95 -11.20 -2.74 2.62
N VAL A 96 -9.94 -3.16 2.43
CA VAL A 96 -9.03 -2.55 1.44
C VAL A 96 -9.50 -2.81 0.01
N ASN A 97 -9.97 -4.03 -0.27
CA ASN A 97 -10.52 -4.39 -1.58
C ASN A 97 -11.82 -3.64 -1.89
N GLU A 98 -12.70 -3.47 -0.91
CA GLU A 98 -13.93 -2.68 -1.04
C GLU A 98 -13.61 -1.20 -1.31
N PHE A 99 -12.63 -0.64 -0.60
CA PHE A 99 -12.15 0.72 -0.88
C PHE A 99 -11.62 0.86 -2.32
N TRP A 100 -10.74 -0.07 -2.74
CA TRP A 100 -10.20 -0.06 -4.10
C TRP A 100 -11.30 -0.19 -5.17
N SER A 101 -12.26 -1.09 -4.96
CA SER A 101 -13.42 -1.25 -5.86
C SER A 101 -14.27 0.02 -5.91
N ALA A 102 -14.57 0.63 -4.75
CA ALA A 102 -15.36 1.85 -4.70
C ALA A 102 -14.69 3.01 -5.44
N ILE A 103 -13.39 3.20 -5.25
CA ILE A 103 -12.63 4.21 -6.00
C ILE A 103 -12.63 3.87 -7.49
N GLY A 104 -12.36 2.63 -7.90
CA GLY A 104 -12.34 2.24 -9.32
C GLY A 104 -13.64 2.49 -10.09
N HIS A 105 -14.78 2.67 -9.41
CA HIS A 105 -16.06 3.01 -10.03
C HIS A 105 -16.34 4.52 -10.17
N ILE A 106 -15.46 5.38 -9.65
CA ILE A 106 -15.61 6.84 -9.74
C ILE A 106 -14.91 7.34 -11.01
N GLY A 107 -15.66 7.95 -11.93
CA GLY A 107 -15.09 8.67 -13.07
C GLY A 107 -15.02 10.18 -12.80
N VAL A 108 -13.87 10.81 -13.02
CA VAL A 108 -13.74 12.28 -12.98
C VAL A 108 -14.15 12.85 -14.35
N ARG A 109 -15.16 13.72 -14.38
CA ARG A 109 -15.55 14.42 -15.62
C ARG A 109 -14.63 15.62 -15.81
N HIS A 110 -13.90 15.65 -16.92
CA HIS A 110 -13.25 16.88 -17.36
C HIS A 110 -14.28 17.75 -18.08
N THR A 111 -14.58 18.91 -17.52
CA THR A 111 -15.32 19.95 -18.25
C THR A 111 -14.42 20.40 -19.41
N PRO A 112 -14.81 20.24 -20.68
CA PRO A 112 -13.97 20.66 -21.78
C PRO A 112 -13.68 22.15 -21.65
N THR A 113 -12.40 22.51 -21.67
CA THR A 113 -11.96 23.90 -21.72
C THR A 113 -12.58 24.52 -22.95
N ARG A 114 -13.46 25.51 -22.75
CA ARG A 114 -14.14 26.21 -23.83
C ARG A 114 -13.07 26.85 -24.72
N ASP A 115 -12.94 26.39 -25.96
CA ASP A 115 -12.09 27.02 -26.96
C ASP A 115 -12.51 28.49 -27.07
N VAL A 116 -11.64 29.40 -26.60
CA VAL A 116 -11.82 30.83 -26.78
C VAL A 116 -11.54 31.10 -28.26
N PRO A 117 -12.51 31.63 -29.04
CA PRO A 117 -12.25 31.92 -30.45
C PRO A 117 -11.09 32.89 -30.56
N ARG A 118 -10.02 32.51 -31.26
CA ARG A 118 -9.03 33.50 -31.72
C ARG A 118 -9.75 34.42 -32.69
N LEU A 119 -9.95 35.68 -32.28
CA LEU A 119 -10.35 36.76 -33.18
C LEU A 119 -9.19 36.99 -34.16
N ASN A 120 -9.21 36.28 -35.29
CA ASN A 120 -8.37 36.59 -36.44
C ASN A 120 -9.24 37.27 -37.51
N GLY A 121 -8.92 38.53 -37.79
CA GLY A 121 -9.19 39.17 -39.08
C GLY A 121 -10.33 40.18 -39.12
N ALA A 122 -10.01 41.46 -38.90
CA ALA A 122 -10.60 42.54 -39.69
C ALA A 122 -9.43 43.26 -40.35
N ALA A 123 -9.47 43.27 -41.68
CA ALA A 123 -8.44 43.73 -42.57
C ALA A 123 -8.31 45.26 -42.53
N ASP A 124 -7.06 45.72 -42.48
CA ASP A 124 -6.70 47.07 -42.87
C ASP A 124 -6.96 47.23 -44.37
N GLY A 125 -7.93 48.07 -44.71
CA GLY A 125 -8.26 48.39 -46.08
C GLY A 125 -8.98 49.73 -46.16
N GLU A 126 -8.24 50.83 -46.21
CA GLU A 126 -8.57 51.95 -47.08
C GLU A 126 -7.37 52.90 -47.24
N ALA A 127 -6.68 52.79 -48.37
CA ALA A 127 -5.87 53.87 -48.91
C ALA A 127 -6.81 54.76 -49.74
N ALA A 128 -7.19 55.91 -49.18
CA ALA A 128 -7.88 56.96 -49.93
C ALA A 128 -6.86 57.74 -50.79
N SER A 129 -7.27 57.96 -52.04
CA SER A 129 -6.57 58.77 -53.06
C SER A 129 -6.57 60.25 -52.74
#